data_AF-A0A2E2XXB4-F1
#
_entry.id   AF-A0A2E2XXB4-F1
#
_cell.length_a   1.000
_cell.length_b   1.000
_cell.length_c   1.000
_cell.angle_alpha   90.00
_cell.angle_beta   90.00
_cell.angle_gamma   90.00
#
_symmetry.space_group_name_H-M   'P 1'
#
loop_
_entity.id
_entity.type
_entity.pdbx_description
1 polymer ?
#
loop_
_entity_poly.entity_id
_entity_poly.type
_entity_poly.pdbx_seq_one_letter_code
_entity_poly.pdbx_strand_id
1 'polypeptide(L)' 'MNNDIDKYVDNAENYKYTIFYFNSKDSRIIVPKRNRLLGWQLNFGKRNTYIIIIFIAIIIIISKLYL' A
#
# COMPACT_ATOMS: atom_id res chain seq x y z
N MET A 1 0.66 14.94 -20.89
CA MET A 1 1.06 14.31 -19.61
C MET A 1 0.18 14.96 -18.55
N ASN A 2 -0.93 14.31 -18.17
CA ASN A 2 -1.89 14.91 -17.26
C ASN A 2 -1.25 15.00 -15.87
N ASN A 3 -1.08 16.22 -15.38
CA ASN A 3 -0.57 16.50 -14.03
C ASN A 3 -1.69 16.28 -13.02
N ASP A 4 -2.20 15.05 -12.93
CA ASP A 4 -3.14 14.67 -11.88
C ASP A 4 -2.35 14.48 -10.59
N ILE A 5 -2.02 15.61 -9.95
CA ILE A 5 -1.34 15.67 -8.66
C ILE A 5 -2.27 15.00 -7.64
N ASP A 6 -1.85 13.84 -7.15
CA ASP A 6 -2.54 13.14 -6.08
C ASP A 6 -2.10 13.78 -4.76
N LYS A 7 -3.00 14.58 -4.17
CA LYS A 7 -2.74 15.33 -2.93
C LYS A 7 -2.20 14.47 -1.77
N TYR A 8 -2.46 13.17 -1.80
CA TYR A 8 -1.99 12.26 -0.76
C TYR A 8 -0.70 11.55 -1.18
N VAL A 9 -0.69 10.90 -2.35
CA VAL A 9 0.46 10.11 -2.82
C VAL A 9 1.67 10.99 -3.12
N ASP A 10 1.46 12.25 -3.52
CA ASP A 10 2.54 13.18 -3.86
C ASP A 10 3.01 14.01 -2.66
N ASN A 11 2.34 13.91 -1.50
CA ASN A 11 2.80 14.49 -0.24
C ASN A 11 3.84 13.57 0.45
N ALA A 12 5.07 14.07 0.58
CA ALA A 12 6.19 13.34 1.18
C ALA A 12 5.99 13.00 2.67
N GLU A 13 5.17 13.76 3.41
CA GLU A 13 4.88 13.50 4.83
C GLU A 13 4.11 12.21 5.05
N ASN A 14 3.40 11.73 4.03
CA ASN A 14 2.71 10.44 4.08
C ASN A 14 3.64 9.24 3.90
N TYR A 15 4.97 9.44 3.88
CA TYR A 15 5.95 8.37 3.70
C TYR A 15 6.84 8.22 4.94
N LYS A 16 6.95 6.99 5.43
CA LYS A 16 7.93 6.60 6.46
C LYS A 16 9.13 5.94 5.81
N TYR A 17 10.32 6.23 6.33
CA TYR A 17 11.60 5.75 5.79
C TYR A 17 11.74 6.05 4.29
N THR A 18 11.11 7.13 3.80
CA THR A 18 11.11 7.57 2.40
C THR A 18 10.39 6.63 1.41
N ILE A 19 10.05 5.40 1.81
CA ILE A 19 9.56 4.35 0.89
C ILE A 19 8.15 3.84 1.22
N PHE A 20 7.77 3.76 2.49
CA PHE A 20 6.51 3.14 2.88
C PHE A 20 5.43 4.19 3.04
N TYR A 21 4.32 4.02 2.33
CA TYR A 21 3.20 4.94 2.40
C TYR A 21 2.29 4.65 3.60
N PHE A 22 2.04 5.69 4.40
CA PHE A 22 1.25 5.68 5.63
C PHE A 22 0.32 6.89 5.66
N ASN A 23 -0.92 6.72 5.21
CA ASN A 23 -1.93 7.77 5.31
C ASN A 23 -3.29 7.21 5.71
N SER A 24 -3.74 7.51 6.94
CA SER A 24 -5.05 7.10 7.45
C SER A 24 -6.21 7.84 6.79
N LYS A 25 -5.97 9.06 6.27
CA LYS A 25 -6.96 9.91 5.59
C LYS A 25 -7.23 9.47 4.15
N ASP A 26 -6.29 8.78 3.53
CA ASP A 26 -6.49 8.13 2.23
C ASP A 26 -7.24 6.82 2.42
N SER A 27 -8.46 6.70 1.89
CA SER A 27 -9.30 5.51 2.07
C SER A 27 -8.78 4.28 1.29
N ARG A 28 -7.90 4.48 0.30
CA ARG A 28 -7.38 3.42 -0.57
C ARG A 28 -6.42 2.51 0.20
N ILE A 29 -6.50 1.20 -0.06
CA ILE A 29 -5.56 0.20 0.44
C ILE A 29 -4.36 0.05 -0.49
N ILE A 30 -4.61 0.11 -1.81
CA ILE A 30 -3.58 0.07 -2.85
C ILE A 30 -3.55 1.44 -3.52
N VAL A 31 -2.37 2.05 -3.60
CA VAL A 31 -2.14 3.37 -4.19
C VAL A 31 -0.97 3.29 -5.16
N PRO A 32 -0.88 4.17 -6.18
CA PRO A 32 0.31 4.21 -7.00
C PRO A 32 1.51 4.68 -6.17
N LYS A 33 2.72 4.27 -6.54
CA LYS A 33 3.96 4.82 -5.97
C LYS A 33 4.15 6.26 -6.41
N ARG A 34 4.86 7.06 -5.60
CA ARG A 34 5.18 8.47 -5.93
C ARG A 34 5.81 8.58 -7.33
N ASN A 35 6.84 7.77 -7.59
CA ASN A 35 7.24 7.50 -8.97
C ASN A 35 6.28 6.47 -9.58
N ARG A 36 5.35 6.94 -10.42
CA ARG A 36 4.29 6.11 -11.02
C ARG A 36 4.83 4.96 -11.88
N LEU A 37 6.07 5.05 -12.38
CA LEU A 37 6.74 3.98 -13.14
C LEU A 37 7.07 2.75 -12.29
N LEU A 38 7.17 2.91 -10.96
CA LEU A 38 7.45 1.81 -10.03
C LEU A 38 6.19 1.01 -9.67
N GLY A 39 5.03 1.35 -10.24
CA GLY A 39 3.78 0.63 -10.05
C GLY A 39 3.04 1.03 -8.76
N TRP A 40 2.45 0.05 -8.09
CA TRP A 40 1.56 0.23 -6.96
C TRP A 40 2.21 -0.18 -5.62
N GLN A 41 1.65 0.29 -4.52
CA GLN A 41 2.06 -0.06 -3.17
C GLN A 41 0.88 -0.05 -2.20
N LEU A 42 1.09 -0.64 -1.03
CA LEU A 42 0.09 -0.67 0.03
C LEU A 42 0.12 0.61 0.87
N ASN A 43 -1.05 1.00 1.36
CA ASN A 43 -1.22 2.02 2.38
C ASN A 43 -1.22 1.39 3.77
N PHE A 44 -0.07 1.42 4.43
CA PHE A 44 0.10 0.89 5.79
C PHE A 44 -0.56 1.76 6.87
N GLY A 45 -1.18 2.88 6.50
CA GLY A 45 -2.02 3.70 7.38
C GLY A 45 -3.43 3.13 7.58
N LYS A 46 -3.82 2.07 6.87
CA LYS A 46 -5.16 1.46 6.95
C LYS A 46 -5.14 0.12 7.66
N ARG A 47 -6.06 -0.07 8.62
CA ARG A 47 -6.25 -1.34 9.32
C ARG A 47 -6.51 -2.50 8.35
N ASN A 48 -7.31 -2.26 7.31
CA ASN A 48 -7.65 -3.29 6.32
C ASN A 48 -6.44 -3.80 5.53
N THR A 49 -5.38 -2.99 5.37
CA THR A 49 -4.12 -3.44 4.75
C THR A 49 -3.51 -4.60 5.52
N TYR A 50 -3.50 -4.53 6.86
CA TYR A 50 -2.97 -5.61 7.69
C TYR A 50 -3.87 -6.85 7.66
N ILE A 51 -5.19 -6.68 7.60
CA ILE A 51 -6.13 -7.81 7.45
C ILE A 51 -5.82 -8.59 6.16
N ILE A 52 -5.62 -7.87 5.04
CA ILE A 52 -5.28 -8.50 3.75
C ILE A 52 -3.92 -9.19 3.81
N ILE A 53 -2.90 -8.55 4.40
CA ILE A 53 -1.57 -9.17 4.54
C ILE A 53 -1.65 -10.46 5.35
N ILE A 54 -2.36 -10.44 6.49
CA ILE A 54 -2.55 -11.62 7.34
C ILE A 54 -3.30 -12.72 6.58
N PHE A 55 -4.36 -12.36 5.87
CA PHE A 55 -5.13 -13.32 5.07
C PHE A 55 -4.28 -14.00 3.98
N ILE A 56 -3.47 -13.22 3.25
CA ILE A 56 -2.52 -13.76 2.26
C ILE A 56 -1.49 -14.68 2.94
N ALA A 57 -0.94 -14.28 4.08
CA ALA A 57 0.01 -15.09 4.82
C ALA A 57 -0.59 -16.43 5.27
N ILE A 58 -1.84 -16.43 5.76
CA ILE A 58 -2.58 -17.64 6.14
C ILE A 58 -2.77 -18.55 4.92
N ILE A 59 -3.18 -18.02 3.77
CA ILE A 59 -3.32 -18.79 2.53
C ILE A 59 -1.99 -19.48 2.18
N ILE A 60 -0.87 -18.75 2.21
CA ILE A 60 0.45 -19.31 1.90
C ILE A 60 0.83 -20.44 2.87
N ILE A 61 0.60 -20.26 4.17
CA ILE A 61 0.90 -21.27 5.19
C ILE A 61 0.05 -22.52 4.96
N ILE A 62 -1.26 -22.34 4.77
CA ILE A 62 -2.21 -23.42 4.48
C ILE A 62 -1.77 -24.15 3.20
N SER A 63 -1.54 -23.42 2.10
CA SER A 63 -1.09 -24.03 0.84
C SER A 63 0.17 -24.87 1.00
N LYS A 64 1.13 -24.45 1.84
CA LYS A 64 2.35 -25.24 2.13
C LYS A 64 2.08 -26.47 3.00
N LEU A 65 1.05 -26.46 3.83
CA LEU A 65 0.68 -27.63 4.65
C LEU A 65 -0.05 -28.70 3.83
N TYR A 66 -0.75 -28.31 2.76
CA TYR A 66 -1.56 -29.21 1.92
C TYR A 66 -0.91 -29.59 0.58
N LEU A 67 0.25 -29.02 0.24
CA LEU A 67 1.06 -29.35 -0.93
C LEU A 67 2.33 -30.08 -0.50
#